data_AF-A0A9W8DTB1-F1
#
_entry.id   AF-A0A9W8DTB1-F1
#
_cell.length_a   1.000
_cell.length_b   1.000
_cell.length_c   1.000
_cell.angle_alpha   90.00
_cell.angle_beta   90.00
_cell.angle_gamma   90.00
#
_symmetry.space_group_name_H-M   'P 1'
#
loop_
_entity.id
_entity.type
_entity.pdbx_description
1 polymer ?
#
loop_
_entity_poly.entity_id
_entity_poly.type
_entity_poly.pdbx_seq_one_letter_code
_entity_poly.pdbx_strand_id
1 'polypeptide(L)'
;MATSGPSARHLYRGLLREIHKLYRSPASREVAHQELVSRFAKHSQVTDPIHLQTVRRDAQDTLTYMNGTRRHKELDELYNPNRNITESERIGLSAKRVGLSLPKLGRTED
;
A
#
# COMPACT_ATOMS: atom_id res chain seq x y z
N MET A 1 -34.09 -9.84 -4.32
CA MET A 1 -33.34 -10.65 -3.33
C MET A 1 -32.37 -9.73 -2.60
N ALA A 2 -32.65 -9.40 -1.34
CA ALA A 2 -31.77 -8.55 -0.56
C ALA A 2 -30.53 -9.36 -0.15
N THR A 3 -29.45 -9.23 -0.91
CA THR A 3 -28.16 -9.77 -0.49
C THR A 3 -27.73 -8.95 0.72
N SER A 4 -27.64 -9.59 1.90
CA SER A 4 -27.04 -8.96 3.07
C SER A 4 -25.62 -8.55 2.70
N GLY A 5 -25.30 -7.25 2.76
CA GLY A 5 -23.95 -6.75 2.49
C GLY A 5 -22.89 -7.42 3.36
N PRO A 6 -21.59 -7.25 3.05
CA PRO A 6 -20.50 -7.92 3.75
C PRO A 6 -20.62 -7.69 5.27
N SER A 7 -20.56 -8.79 6.02
CA SER A 7 -20.63 -8.73 7.49
C SER A 7 -19.49 -7.87 8.04
N ALA A 8 -19.75 -7.10 9.10
CA ALA A 8 -18.74 -6.29 9.77
C ALA A 8 -17.50 -7.12 10.18
N ARG A 9 -17.70 -8.38 10.56
CA ARG A 9 -16.60 -9.32 10.89
C ARG A 9 -15.74 -9.66 9.66
N HIS A 10 -16.37 -9.78 8.49
CA HIS A 10 -15.67 -10.05 7.24
C HIS A 10 -14.79 -8.84 6.87
N LEU A 11 -15.35 -7.63 6.94
CA LEU A 11 -14.62 -6.38 6.69
C LEU A 11 -13.43 -6.22 7.65
N TYR A 12 -13.66 -6.41 8.94
CA TYR A 12 -12.61 -6.34 9.96
C TYR A 12 -11.46 -7.32 9.68
N ARG A 13 -11.79 -8.59 9.42
CA ARG A 13 -10.77 -9.61 9.08
C ARG A 13 -10.07 -9.32 7.76
N GLY A 14 -10.77 -8.76 6.78
CA GLY A 14 -10.21 -8.31 5.51
C GLY A 14 -9.15 -7.23 5.72
N LEU A 15 -9.49 -6.17 6.45
CA LEU A 15 -8.60 -5.07 6.78
C LEU A 15 -7.36 -5.55 7.55
N LEU A 16 -7.55 -6.41 8.55
CA LEU A 16 -6.45 -7.02 9.30
C LEU A 16 -5.46 -7.78 8.41
N ARG A 17 -5.98 -8.56 7.46
CA ARG A 17 -5.13 -9.33 6.52
C ARG A 17 -4.36 -8.41 5.59
N GLU A 18 -4.97 -7.34 5.09
CA GLU A 18 -4.27 -6.39 4.21
C GLU A 18 -3.24 -5.55 4.97
N ILE A 19 -3.51 -5.14 6.21
CA ILE A 19 -2.50 -4.52 7.09
C ILE A 19 -1.28 -5.43 7.23
N HIS A 20 -1.51 -6.73 7.47
CA HIS A 20 -0.42 -7.69 7.61
C HIS A 20 0.41 -7.87 6.33
N LYS A 21 -0.20 -7.73 5.15
CA LYS A 21 0.50 -7.83 3.86
C LYS A 21 1.24 -6.55 3.48
N LEU A 22 0.68 -5.38 3.80
CA LEU A 22 1.25 -4.07 3.42
C LEU A 22 2.41 -3.66 4.32
N TYR A 23 2.28 -3.85 5.65
CA TYR A 23 3.29 -3.41 6.61
C TYR A 23 4.29 -4.52 6.91
N ARG A 24 5.50 -4.39 6.35
CA ARG A 24 6.60 -5.33 6.58
C ARG A 24 7.23 -5.19 7.98
N SER A 25 7.27 -3.97 8.51
CA SER A 25 7.79 -3.69 9.86
C SER A 25 6.80 -4.15 10.95
N PRO A 26 7.24 -4.87 11.99
CA PRO A 26 6.38 -5.28 13.10
C PRO A 26 5.84 -4.08 13.88
N ALA A 27 6.64 -3.03 14.09
CA ALA A 27 6.22 -1.83 14.82
C ALA A 27 5.10 -1.08 14.10
N SER A 28 5.23 -0.86 12.78
CA SER A 28 4.21 -0.18 11.98
C SER A 28 2.90 -0.96 11.92
N ARG A 29 3.01 -2.30 11.87
CA ARG A 29 1.86 -3.19 11.88
C ARG A 29 1.09 -3.14 13.21
N GLU A 30 1.79 -3.09 14.33
CA GLU A 30 1.16 -2.96 15.65
C GLU A 30 0.39 -1.64 15.78
N VAL A 31 0.99 -0.52 15.35
CA VAL A 31 0.32 0.79 15.36
C VAL A 31 -0.95 0.77 14.49
N ALA A 32 -0.86 0.25 13.26
CA ALA A 32 -2.02 0.14 12.37
C ALA A 32 -3.11 -0.80 12.92
N HIS A 33 -2.71 -1.88 13.59
CA HIS A 33 -3.62 -2.81 14.26
C HIS A 33 -4.38 -2.13 15.40
N GLN A 34 -3.67 -1.44 16.29
CA GLN A 34 -4.26 -0.71 17.41
C GLN A 34 -5.23 0.38 16.94
N GLU A 35 -4.87 1.10 15.87
CA GLU A 35 -5.75 2.09 15.28
C GLU A 35 -7.04 1.46 14.73
N LEU A 36 -6.93 0.34 14.01
CA LEU A 36 -8.08 -0.38 13.50
C LEU A 36 -9.01 -0.84 14.64
N VAL A 37 -8.45 -1.45 15.68
CA VAL A 37 -9.21 -1.90 16.86
C VAL A 37 -9.91 -0.71 17.52
N SER A 38 -9.20 0.41 17.72
CA SER A 38 -9.76 1.64 18.29
C SER A 38 -10.94 2.17 17.48
N ARG A 39 -10.82 2.22 16.14
CA ARG A 39 -11.90 2.66 15.25
C ARG A 39 -13.12 1.74 15.33
N PHE A 40 -12.92 0.42 15.27
CA PHE A 40 -14.04 -0.52 15.39
C PHE A 40 -14.70 -0.49 16.77
N ALA A 41 -13.93 -0.29 17.84
CA ALA A 41 -14.45 -0.12 19.19
C ALA A 41 -15.32 1.14 19.31
N LYS A 42 -14.88 2.27 18.74
CA LYS A 42 -15.66 3.53 18.72
C LYS A 42 -17.02 3.37 18.04
N HIS A 43 -17.08 2.63 16.94
CA HIS A 43 -18.33 2.40 16.19
C HIS A 43 -19.14 1.20 16.69
N SER A 44 -18.71 0.50 17.75
CA SER A 44 -19.41 -0.67 18.28
C SER A 44 -20.77 -0.36 18.93
N GLN A 45 -20.92 0.86 19.46
CA GLN A 45 -22.12 1.30 20.19
C GLN A 45 -23.12 2.06 19.32
N VAL A 46 -22.81 2.28 18.03
CA VAL A 46 -23.71 2.98 17.11
C VAL A 46 -24.90 2.08 16.83
N THR A 47 -26.09 2.53 17.24
CA THR A 47 -27.36 1.83 17.01
C THR A 47 -28.09 2.35 15.77
N ASP A 48 -27.78 3.58 15.32
CA ASP A 48 -28.44 4.21 14.19
C ASP A 48 -28.18 3.46 12.88
N PRO A 49 -29.22 2.99 12.17
CA PRO A 49 -29.07 2.12 11.02
C PRO A 49 -28.41 2.83 9.82
N ILE A 50 -28.66 4.12 9.65
CA ILE A 50 -28.08 4.94 8.58
C ILE A 50 -26.58 5.12 8.82
N HIS A 51 -26.18 5.50 10.04
CA HIS A 51 -24.77 5.67 10.39
C HIS A 51 -23.99 4.37 10.26
N LEU A 52 -24.60 3.25 10.69
CA LEU A 52 -24.00 1.93 10.59
C LEU A 52 -23.75 1.51 9.13
N GLN A 53 -24.67 1.83 8.21
CA GLN A 53 -24.46 1.61 6.77
C GLN A 53 -23.30 2.45 6.22
N THR A 54 -23.21 3.73 6.60
CA THR A 54 -22.10 4.60 6.20
C THR A 54 -20.76 4.05 6.68
N VAL A 55 -20.64 3.70 7.96
CA VAL A 55 -19.40 3.13 8.52
C VAL A 55 -19.01 1.82 7.83
N ARG A 56 -19.99 0.97 7.49
CA ARG A 56 -19.73 -0.26 6.73
C ARG A 56 -19.23 0.03 5.32
N ARG A 57 -19.81 1.02 4.64
CA ARG A 57 -19.36 1.46 3.32
C ARG A 57 -17.93 1.99 3.39
N ASP A 58 -17.63 2.84 4.35
CA ASP A 58 -16.29 3.41 4.54
C ASP A 58 -15.24 2.31 4.77
N ALA A 59 -15.58 1.28 5.57
CA ALA A 59 -14.70 0.14 5.80
C ALA A 59 -14.48 -0.69 4.51
N GLN A 60 -15.52 -0.87 3.69
CA GLN A 60 -15.42 -1.55 2.40
C GLN A 60 -14.58 -0.76 1.40
N ASP A 61 -14.75 0.56 1.34
CA ASP A 61 -14.00 1.45 0.46
C ASP A 61 -12.52 1.47 0.87
N THR A 62 -12.24 1.52 2.17
CA THR A 62 -10.88 1.41 2.72
C THR A 62 -10.22 0.08 2.34
N LEU A 63 -10.95 -1.03 2.48
CA LEU A 63 -10.42 -2.35 2.11
C LEU A 63 -10.10 -2.41 0.60
N THR A 64 -10.96 -1.83 -0.22
CA THR A 64 -10.77 -1.75 -1.68
C THR A 64 -9.54 -0.90 -2.02
N TYR A 65 -9.37 0.23 -1.35
CA TYR A 65 -8.20 1.10 -1.49
C TYR A 65 -6.90 0.35 -1.13
N MET A 66 -6.84 -0.30 0.04
CA MET A 66 -5.65 -1.04 0.47
C MET A 66 -5.26 -2.15 -0.50
N ASN A 67 -6.24 -2.89 -1.01
CA ASN A 67 -6.03 -3.90 -2.06
C ASN A 67 -5.46 -3.26 -3.34
N GLY A 68 -6.02 -2.12 -3.76
CA GLY A 68 -5.54 -1.34 -4.90
C GLY A 68 -4.11 -0.85 -4.73
N THR A 69 -3.75 -0.32 -3.55
CA THR A 69 -2.40 0.13 -3.23
C THR A 69 -1.39 -1.01 -3.31
N ARG A 70 -1.71 -2.18 -2.72
CA ARG A 70 -0.84 -3.36 -2.82
C ARG A 70 -0.64 -3.77 -4.28
N ARG A 71 -1.73 -3.87 -5.03
CA ARG A 71 -1.68 -4.29 -6.43
C ARG A 71 -0.92 -3.30 -7.30
N HIS A 72 -1.10 -2.01 -7.07
CA HIS A 72 -0.35 -0.96 -7.75
C HIS A 72 1.15 -1.12 -7.53
N LYS A 73 1.57 -1.36 -6.27
CA LYS A 73 2.97 -1.60 -5.95
C LYS A 73 3.53 -2.84 -6.67
N GLU A 74 2.79 -3.94 -6.70
CA GLU A 74 3.20 -5.15 -7.44
C GLU A 74 3.37 -4.90 -8.94
N LEU A 75 2.45 -4.12 -9.54
CA LEU A 75 2.52 -3.78 -10.96
C LEU A 75 3.69 -2.84 -11.25
N ASP A 76 3.94 -1.87 -10.38
CA ASP A 76 5.09 -0.96 -10.52
C ASP A 76 6.41 -1.74 -10.46
N GLU A 77 6.55 -2.68 -9.52
CA GLU A 77 7.72 -3.56 -9.43
C GLU A 77 7.89 -4.47 -10.67
N LEU A 78 6.79 -4.97 -11.24
CA LEU A 78 6.83 -5.87 -12.40
C LEU A 78 7.17 -5.14 -13.70
N TYR A 79 6.56 -3.99 -13.94
CA TYR A 79 6.66 -3.29 -15.22
C TYR A 79 7.75 -2.22 -15.24
N ASN A 80 8.22 -1.75 -14.08
CA ASN A 80 9.27 -0.74 -13.96
C ASN A 80 10.50 -1.26 -13.20
N PRO A 81 11.15 -2.36 -13.64
CA PRO A 81 12.31 -2.92 -12.93
C PRO A 81 13.51 -1.96 -12.89
N ASN A 82 13.60 -1.05 -13.86
CA ASN A 82 14.67 -0.05 -13.96
C ASN A 82 14.30 1.31 -13.35
N ARG A 83 13.20 1.39 -12.57
CA ARG A 83 12.70 2.66 -11.97
C ARG A 83 13.75 3.39 -11.13
N ASN A 84 14.65 2.64 -10.51
CA ASN A 84 15.69 3.18 -9.63
C ASN A 84 17.02 3.44 -10.37
N ILE A 85 17.10 3.17 -11.67
CA ILE A 85 18.32 3.42 -12.46
C ILE A 85 18.33 4.90 -12.84
N THR A 86 19.31 5.62 -12.31
CA THR A 86 19.52 7.02 -12.66
C THR A 86 19.96 7.17 -14.12
N GLU A 87 19.77 8.35 -14.70
CA GLU A 87 20.20 8.63 -16.08
C GLU A 87 21.69 8.32 -16.28
N SER A 88 22.53 8.75 -15.35
CA SER A 88 23.98 8.52 -15.39
C SER A 88 24.34 7.03 -15.38
N GLU A 89 23.69 6.24 -14.54
CA GLU A 89 23.87 4.78 -14.50
C GLU A 89 23.41 4.11 -15.81
N ARG A 90 22.31 4.57 -16.40
CA ARG A 90 21.80 4.05 -17.67
C ARG A 90 22.77 4.33 -18.83
N ILE A 91 23.32 5.54 -18.88
CA ILE A 91 24.36 5.91 -19.85
C ILE A 91 25.61 5.05 -19.61
N GLY A 92 25.99 4.82 -18.35
CA GLY A 92 27.12 3.97 -17.99
C GLY A 92 26.95 2.51 -18.41
N LEU A 93 25.76 1.93 -18.20
CA LEU A 93 25.42 0.58 -18.67
C LEU A 93 25.45 0.50 -20.20
N SER A 94 24.96 1.53 -20.88
CA SER A 94 24.99 1.62 -22.36
C SER A 94 26.43 1.73 -22.88
N ALA A 95 27.29 2.53 -22.25
CA ALA A 95 28.71 2.64 -22.59
C ALA A 95 29.44 1.30 -22.40
N LYS A 96 29.17 0.58 -21.30
CA LYS A 96 29.76 -0.74 -21.04
C LYS A 96 29.40 -1.78 -22.11
N ARG A 97 28.21 -1.69 -22.72
CA ARG A 97 27.80 -2.60 -23.81
C ARG A 97 28.70 -2.50 -25.04
N VAL A 98 29.32 -1.34 -25.27
CA VAL A 98 30.24 -1.10 -26.39
C VAL A 98 31.72 -1.10 -25.94
N GLY A 99 32.01 -1.57 -24.73
CA GLY A 99 33.37 -1.60 -24.18
C GLY A 99 33.91 -0.23 -23.75
N LEU A 100 33.06 0.78 -23.62
CA LEU A 100 33.43 2.13 -23.18
C LEU A 100 33.09 2.33 -21.68
N SER A 101 33.88 3.14 -21.00
CA SER A 101 33.62 3.59 -19.63
C SER A 101 33.31 5.08 -19.61
N LEU A 102 32.28 5.49 -18.87
CA LEU A 102 32.02 6.90 -18.64
C LEU A 102 33.22 7.56 -17.95
N PRO A 103 33.63 8.77 -18.39
CA PRO A 103 34.62 9.54 -17.66
C PRO A 103 34.06 9.88 -16.27
N LYS A 104 34.92 9.82 -15.24
CA LYS A 104 34.55 10.35 -13.92
C LYS A 104 34.34 11.85 -14.11
N LEU A 105 33.10 12.32 -14.01
CA LEU A 105 32.88 13.76 -13.84
C LEU A 105 33.70 14.15 -12.59
N GLY A 106 34.71 15.00 -12.78
CA GLY A 106 35.48 15.56 -11.69
C GLY A 106 34.51 16.20 -10.70
N ARG A 107 34.84 16.14 -9.39
CA ARG A 107 34.02 16.76 -8.34
C ARG A 107 33.58 18.15 -8.80
N THR A 108 32.27 18.36 -8.92
CA THR A 108 31.72 19.69 -8.79
C THR A 108 31.87 20.03 -7.31
N GLU A 109 32.95 20.73 -6.99
CA GLU A 109 33.02 21.53 -5.77
C GLU A 109 31.95 22.63 -5.89
N ASP A 110 31.27 22.87 -4.76
CA ASP A 110 30.22 23.87 -4.45
C ASP A 110 28.75 23.51 -4.74
#